data_AF-A0A9E6EVU6-F1
#
_entry.id   AF-A0A9E6EVU6-F1
#
_cell.length_a   1.000
_cell.length_b   1.000
_cell.length_c   1.000
_cell.angle_alpha   90.00
_cell.angle_beta   90.00
_cell.angle_gamma   90.00
#
_symmetry.space_group_name_H-M   'P 1'
#
loop_
_entity.id
_entity.type
_entity.pdbx_description
1 polymer ?
#
loop_
_entity_poly.entity_id
_entity_poly.type
_entity_poly.pdbx_seq_one_letter_code
_entity_poly.pdbx_strand_id
1 'polypeptide(L)'
;MKTKITFKIAKGIMYVFCALNFIFLTFNCSAQGGAAINTNGAAAVNSAMLDVSSTNQGIRIPKVALTSSTSPLPITNPVNSLLVYDSITTGDITPGYYYWDATASKWVKLATGSGWQLTGNAGTDSSTNYIGTTDARPLVIKTNNAEKMRIMANGNVGIGTSTPTSALTVNGGALINGTTATATITNNLVSYYKLDGNSNDAVGSNNGTGTDIRYDLFENSDGTEAAAMNIFNSVNWGAQTFTTTSAYTITSVKLHIYRLGNPGNCTISIRATDVNGKPTGSDLTSTTFNGNSLTTSDVETEITFTPVSLSASTMYAIVARAISGDGSNILKLSFSYNTYSGGTMATSTDGGVLASNWTLNNYDWRFKIFGVGTSGKINQGAGFNGTTSNISGSSVGVLPTNSTLSCWIKTTQVFPGWNYIFGLTINGTNKFFGFISQGSTGYCHGRITDSNGIYADISSINVVNDGNWHFLALVKTGSSIEYFIDNVSQGTASASFTGNFDSMFPNFGGLGTYAGLLDECGYWSRALSSAEVSELYNSGSGLSLPPASPPALTVTGGSVGIGTTTPGSKLSVVGLPTSAAGLSSGDIWRNGSVLNIVP
;
A
#
# COMPACT_ATOMS: atom_id res chain seq x y z
N MET A 1 -38.54 52.89 112.42
CA MET A 1 -38.44 53.71 111.19
C MET A 1 -37.18 53.43 110.35
N LYS A 2 -36.01 53.17 110.94
CA LYS A 2 -34.74 52.99 110.19
C LYS A 2 -34.73 51.82 109.17
N THR A 3 -35.39 50.69 109.46
CA THR A 3 -35.40 49.51 108.56
C THR A 3 -36.19 49.70 107.25
N LYS A 4 -37.19 50.60 107.24
CA LYS A 4 -38.02 50.86 106.04
C LYS A 4 -37.34 51.77 105.01
N ILE A 5 -36.37 52.60 105.43
CA ILE A 5 -35.67 53.53 104.53
C ILE A 5 -34.58 52.79 103.74
N THR A 6 -33.84 51.89 104.38
CA THR A 6 -32.80 51.06 103.72
C THR A 6 -33.38 50.17 102.62
N PHE A 7 -34.60 49.65 102.81
CA PHE A 7 -35.26 48.78 101.84
C PHE A 7 -35.74 49.51 100.58
N LYS A 8 -36.05 50.82 100.68
CA LYS A 8 -36.45 51.64 99.53
C LYS A 8 -35.25 52.02 98.64
N ILE A 9 -34.09 52.29 99.24
CA ILE A 9 -32.86 52.61 98.50
C ILE A 9 -32.34 51.38 97.76
N ALA A 10 -32.36 50.19 98.38
CA ALA A 10 -31.97 48.93 97.74
C ALA A 10 -32.87 48.58 96.54
N LYS A 11 -34.19 48.79 96.64
CA LYS A 11 -35.11 48.62 95.50
C LYS A 11 -34.82 49.60 94.38
N GLY A 12 -34.56 50.87 94.69
CA GLY A 12 -34.21 51.89 93.69
C GLY A 12 -32.93 51.53 92.91
N ILE A 13 -31.88 51.10 93.61
CA ILE A 13 -30.62 50.65 92.99
C ILE A 13 -30.84 49.40 92.15
N MET A 14 -31.67 48.45 92.62
CA MET A 14 -31.99 47.25 91.85
C MET A 14 -32.80 47.54 90.58
N TYR A 15 -33.74 48.49 90.63
CA TYR A 15 -34.48 48.93 89.43
C TYR A 15 -33.58 49.68 88.45
N VAL A 16 -32.65 50.52 88.93
CA VAL A 16 -31.67 51.20 88.07
C VAL A 16 -30.69 50.19 87.47
N PHE A 17 -30.22 49.21 88.24
CA PHE A 17 -29.34 48.15 87.76
C PHE A 17 -30.04 47.24 86.74
N CYS A 18 -31.31 46.87 86.97
CA CYS A 18 -32.12 46.14 86.00
C CYS A 18 -32.41 46.97 84.74
N ALA A 19 -32.69 48.28 84.87
CA ALA A 19 -32.93 49.16 83.73
C ALA A 19 -31.67 49.39 82.89
N LEU A 20 -30.50 49.55 83.51
CA LEU A 20 -29.22 49.61 82.80
C LEU A 20 -28.89 48.29 82.09
N ASN A 21 -29.17 47.14 82.72
CA ASN A 21 -29.01 45.84 82.06
C ASN A 21 -29.98 45.69 80.87
N PHE A 22 -31.23 46.13 81.02
CA PHE A 22 -32.23 46.07 79.95
C PHE A 22 -31.86 46.98 78.76
N ILE A 23 -31.26 48.16 79.02
CA ILE A 23 -30.77 49.06 77.98
C ILE A 23 -29.54 48.50 77.26
N PHE A 24 -28.61 47.84 77.97
CA PHE A 24 -27.47 47.15 77.34
C PHE A 24 -27.88 45.97 76.45
N LEU A 25 -29.02 45.32 76.73
CA LEU A 25 -29.60 44.26 75.89
C LEU A 25 -30.33 44.77 74.63
N THR A 26 -30.52 46.09 74.48
CA THR A 26 -31.25 46.69 73.34
C THR A 26 -30.36 47.37 72.30
N PHE A 27 -29.03 47.39 72.47
CA PHE A 27 -28.14 47.76 71.38
C PHE A 27 -28.09 46.63 70.35
N ASN A 28 -28.53 46.95 69.14
CA ASN A 28 -28.47 46.12 67.94
C ASN A 28 -27.20 45.25 67.89
N CYS A 29 -27.31 43.98 68.29
CA CYS A 29 -26.36 42.98 67.84
C CYS A 29 -26.70 42.64 66.39
N SER A 30 -26.38 43.54 65.47
CA SER A 30 -26.20 43.14 64.08
C SER A 30 -25.00 42.20 64.07
N ALA A 31 -25.21 40.91 63.86
CA ALA A 31 -24.10 40.02 63.51
C ALA A 31 -23.49 40.54 62.20
N GLN A 32 -22.35 41.23 62.28
CA GLN A 32 -21.67 41.83 61.12
C GLN A 32 -20.73 40.85 60.40
N GLY A 33 -20.72 39.59 60.82
CA GLY A 33 -20.04 38.48 60.13
C GLY A 33 -21.06 37.36 59.87
N GLY A 34 -20.84 36.58 58.81
CA GLY A 34 -21.76 35.52 58.38
C GLY A 34 -22.21 34.57 59.49
N ALA A 35 -23.31 33.86 59.24
CA ALA A 35 -23.83 32.87 60.17
C ALA A 35 -22.99 31.59 60.11
N ALA A 36 -22.37 31.21 61.23
CA ALA A 36 -21.70 29.92 61.37
C ALA A 36 -22.66 28.91 62.01
N ILE A 37 -22.87 27.76 61.37
CA ILE A 37 -23.63 26.62 61.91
C ILE A 37 -22.66 25.47 62.12
N ASN A 38 -22.23 25.28 63.37
CA ASN A 38 -21.26 24.27 63.78
C ASN A 38 -21.42 23.93 65.27
N THR A 39 -20.74 22.88 65.72
CA THR A 39 -20.76 22.43 67.12
C THR A 39 -19.50 22.83 67.91
N ASN A 40 -18.50 23.42 67.25
CA ASN A 40 -17.21 23.78 67.84
C ASN A 40 -17.09 25.27 68.22
N GLY A 41 -18.11 26.08 67.90
CA GLY A 41 -18.15 27.51 68.22
C GLY A 41 -17.26 28.38 67.33
N ALA A 42 -16.75 27.86 66.21
CA ALA A 42 -15.95 28.63 65.28
C ALA A 42 -16.79 29.75 64.62
N ALA A 43 -16.20 30.93 64.44
CA ALA A 43 -16.80 31.99 63.64
C ALA A 43 -16.86 31.59 62.15
N ALA A 44 -17.81 32.14 61.42
CA ALA A 44 -17.88 31.94 59.97
C ALA A 44 -16.63 32.51 59.29
N VAL A 45 -16.16 31.85 58.24
CA VAL A 45 -15.06 32.39 57.41
C VAL A 45 -15.45 33.73 56.77
N ASN A 46 -14.49 34.66 56.67
CA ASN A 46 -14.74 36.05 56.26
C ASN A 46 -15.44 36.21 54.89
N SER A 47 -15.29 35.26 53.98
CA SER A 47 -15.90 35.29 52.65
C SER A 47 -17.26 34.58 52.57
N ALA A 48 -17.79 34.05 53.68
CA ALA A 48 -19.05 33.32 53.70
C ALA A 48 -20.11 34.04 54.54
N MET A 49 -21.29 34.23 53.96
CA MET A 49 -22.45 34.74 54.70
C MET A 49 -23.19 33.62 55.46
N LEU A 50 -23.01 32.37 55.03
CA LEU A 50 -23.43 31.16 55.71
C LEU A 50 -22.28 30.15 55.63
N ASP A 51 -21.74 29.77 56.78
CA ASP A 51 -20.66 28.80 56.92
C ASP A 51 -21.16 27.62 57.75
N VAL A 52 -21.23 26.43 57.14
CA VAL A 52 -21.76 25.24 57.81
C VAL A 52 -20.66 24.21 57.89
N SER A 53 -20.25 23.86 59.11
CA SER A 53 -19.28 22.78 59.34
C SER A 53 -19.88 21.68 60.22
N SER A 54 -19.87 20.48 59.70
CA SER A 54 -20.27 19.27 60.39
C SER A 54 -19.55 18.08 59.76
N THR A 55 -19.24 17.06 60.58
CA THR A 55 -18.64 15.81 60.11
C THR A 55 -19.67 14.78 59.66
N ASN A 56 -20.96 15.00 59.96
CA ASN A 56 -22.03 14.02 59.72
C ASN A 56 -23.40 14.63 59.35
N GLN A 57 -23.53 15.96 59.30
CA GLN A 57 -24.73 16.67 58.87
C GLN A 57 -24.40 17.59 57.69
N GLY A 58 -25.41 18.00 56.93
CA GLY A 58 -25.24 18.89 55.77
C GLY A 58 -26.41 19.83 55.59
N ILE A 59 -26.38 20.61 54.51
CA ILE A 59 -27.45 21.55 54.16
C ILE A 59 -28.49 20.82 53.30
N ARG A 60 -29.76 20.84 53.72
CA ARG A 60 -30.87 20.32 52.93
C ARG A 60 -31.43 21.41 52.03
N ILE A 61 -31.13 21.33 50.74
CA ILE A 61 -31.65 22.25 49.72
C ILE A 61 -33.14 21.97 49.43
N PRO A 62 -33.97 23.00 49.15
CA PRO A 62 -35.38 22.82 48.80
C PRO A 62 -35.59 21.85 47.63
N LYS A 63 -36.55 20.93 47.79
CA LYS A 63 -36.96 20.02 46.72
C LYS A 63 -38.00 20.72 45.84
N VAL A 64 -37.72 20.86 44.55
CA VAL A 64 -38.60 21.52 43.59
C VAL A 64 -38.74 20.63 42.37
N ALA A 65 -40.00 20.31 42.01
CA ALA A 65 -40.31 19.52 40.83
C ALA A 65 -40.33 20.45 39.59
N LEU A 66 -39.18 20.56 38.93
CA LEU A 66 -39.02 21.31 37.71
C LEU A 66 -39.71 20.57 36.55
N THR A 67 -40.17 21.35 35.57
CA THR A 67 -40.94 20.83 34.43
C THR A 67 -40.12 20.75 33.13
N SER A 68 -39.12 21.62 32.99
CA SER A 68 -38.10 21.60 31.93
C SER A 68 -36.92 22.50 32.31
N SER A 69 -35.73 22.26 31.77
CA SER A 69 -34.57 23.14 32.00
C SER A 69 -34.79 24.56 31.47
N THR A 70 -35.64 24.74 30.46
CA THR A 70 -35.90 26.05 29.82
C THR A 70 -37.11 26.78 30.38
N SER A 71 -37.77 26.24 31.42
CA SER A 71 -38.93 26.86 32.06
C SER A 71 -38.55 27.37 33.45
N PRO A 72 -38.87 28.63 33.82
CA PRO A 72 -38.67 29.10 35.18
C PRO A 72 -39.61 28.39 36.17
N LEU A 73 -40.75 27.88 35.71
CA LEU A 73 -41.75 27.22 36.54
C LEU A 73 -41.22 25.91 37.15
N PRO A 74 -41.62 25.59 38.39
CA PRO A 74 -42.72 26.18 39.17
C PRO A 74 -42.36 27.45 39.96
N ILE A 75 -41.13 27.93 39.86
CA ILE A 75 -40.69 29.14 40.57
C ILE A 75 -40.94 30.36 39.67
N THR A 76 -41.71 31.33 40.17
CA THR A 76 -41.90 32.61 39.46
C THR A 76 -40.71 33.53 39.72
N ASN A 77 -40.09 34.05 38.65
CA ASN A 77 -38.94 34.96 38.71
C ASN A 77 -37.74 34.45 39.56
N PRO A 78 -37.21 33.25 39.27
CA PRO A 78 -36.04 32.75 39.98
C PRO A 78 -34.84 33.72 39.81
N VAL A 79 -34.13 33.98 40.90
CA VAL A 79 -32.94 34.83 40.91
C VAL A 79 -31.71 34.04 40.46
N ASN A 80 -30.71 34.73 39.90
CA ASN A 80 -29.47 34.09 39.48
C ASN A 80 -28.82 33.32 40.65
N SER A 81 -28.32 32.11 40.38
CA SER A 81 -27.72 31.21 41.37
C SER A 81 -28.68 30.63 42.42
N LEU A 82 -30.01 30.73 42.24
CA LEU A 82 -30.98 30.04 43.10
C LEU A 82 -30.80 28.53 43.00
N LEU A 83 -30.44 27.85 44.10
CA LEU A 83 -30.15 26.42 44.14
C LEU A 83 -31.38 25.61 44.62
N VAL A 84 -31.74 24.57 43.87
CA VAL A 84 -32.82 23.61 44.19
C VAL A 84 -32.35 22.18 43.95
N TYR A 85 -33.05 21.21 44.53
CA TYR A 85 -32.87 19.79 44.21
C TYR A 85 -34.14 19.25 43.55
N ASP A 86 -34.03 18.62 42.40
CA ASP A 86 -35.13 17.86 41.80
C ASP A 86 -34.93 16.36 42.06
N SER A 87 -36.00 15.67 42.43
CA SER A 87 -36.02 14.23 42.69
C SER A 87 -36.74 13.42 41.60
N ILE A 88 -37.29 14.07 40.58
CA ILE A 88 -38.13 13.43 39.55
C ILE A 88 -37.47 13.64 38.18
N THR A 89 -37.71 12.69 37.27
CA THR A 89 -37.37 12.85 35.85
C THR A 89 -38.60 13.38 35.12
N THR A 90 -38.52 14.59 34.58
CA THR A 90 -39.61 15.24 33.82
C THR A 90 -39.01 15.97 32.62
N GLY A 91 -39.35 15.55 31.40
CA GLY A 91 -38.77 16.15 30.19
C GLY A 91 -37.24 15.97 30.15
N ASP A 92 -36.51 17.08 30.04
CA ASP A 92 -35.04 17.15 30.05
C ASP A 92 -34.44 17.27 31.47
N ILE A 93 -35.28 17.36 32.51
CA ILE A 93 -34.86 17.34 33.90
C ILE A 93 -34.67 15.90 34.38
N THR A 94 -33.54 15.65 35.02
CA THR A 94 -33.21 14.39 35.72
C THR A 94 -32.86 14.67 37.19
N PRO A 95 -33.01 13.72 38.12
CA PRO A 95 -32.72 13.94 39.53
C PRO A 95 -31.32 14.53 39.78
N GLY A 96 -31.24 15.57 40.62
CA GLY A 96 -30.00 16.27 40.93
C GLY A 96 -30.18 17.70 41.40
N TYR A 97 -29.07 18.37 41.66
CA TYR A 97 -29.04 19.78 42.04
C TYR A 97 -29.06 20.68 40.80
N TYR A 98 -29.88 21.73 40.82
CA TYR A 98 -30.01 22.72 39.76
C TYR A 98 -29.85 24.12 40.31
N TYR A 99 -29.17 24.99 39.57
CA TYR A 99 -29.19 26.44 39.83
C TYR A 99 -29.86 27.19 38.66
N TRP A 100 -30.50 28.31 38.96
CA TRP A 100 -31.01 29.19 37.91
C TRP A 100 -29.90 30.07 37.33
N ASP A 101 -29.68 30.00 36.02
CA ASP A 101 -28.87 30.96 35.27
C ASP A 101 -29.79 32.03 34.68
N ALA A 102 -29.77 33.23 35.26
CA ALA A 102 -30.60 34.34 34.80
C ALA A 102 -30.17 34.89 33.43
N THR A 103 -28.90 34.71 33.05
CA THR A 103 -28.38 35.17 31.75
C THR A 103 -28.88 34.26 30.63
N ALA A 104 -28.81 32.94 30.84
CA ALA A 104 -29.29 31.96 29.89
C ALA A 104 -30.80 31.63 30.04
N SER A 105 -31.46 32.20 31.06
CA SER A 105 -32.87 31.96 31.42
C SER A 105 -33.22 30.48 31.50
N LYS A 106 -32.41 29.70 32.22
CA LYS A 106 -32.57 28.25 32.32
C LYS A 106 -32.08 27.68 33.65
N TRP A 107 -32.64 26.53 34.04
CA TRP A 107 -32.10 25.68 35.09
C TRP A 107 -30.88 24.92 34.58
N VAL A 108 -29.76 25.07 35.27
CA VAL A 108 -28.51 24.39 34.98
C VAL A 108 -28.25 23.35 36.06
N LYS A 109 -28.18 22.08 35.67
CA LYS A 109 -27.80 21.00 36.59
C LYS A 109 -26.35 21.18 37.02
N LEU A 110 -26.06 21.19 38.33
CA LEU A 110 -24.69 21.13 38.83
C LEU A 110 -24.15 19.74 38.45
N ALA A 111 -23.16 19.74 37.56
CA ALA A 111 -22.78 18.60 36.72
C ALA A 111 -22.63 17.26 37.47
N THR A 112 -23.15 16.20 36.85
CA THR A 112 -22.69 14.81 37.06
C THR A 112 -21.80 14.47 35.87
N GLY A 113 -20.48 14.52 36.03
CA GLY A 113 -19.53 14.42 34.91
C GLY A 113 -19.81 13.24 33.97
N SER A 114 -20.06 13.52 32.69
CA SER A 114 -20.30 12.51 31.63
C SER A 114 -19.27 12.59 30.50
N GLY A 115 -18.15 13.27 30.73
CA GLY A 115 -17.06 13.39 29.75
C GLY A 115 -16.09 12.21 29.82
N TRP A 116 -15.32 12.03 28.75
CA TRP A 116 -14.14 11.17 28.77
C TRP A 116 -13.00 11.86 29.52
N GLN A 117 -12.44 11.22 30.55
CA GLN A 117 -11.39 11.80 31.39
C GLN A 117 -10.00 11.64 30.76
N LEU A 118 -9.08 12.59 31.04
CA LEU A 118 -7.69 12.55 30.54
C LEU A 118 -6.89 11.34 31.05
N THR A 119 -7.29 10.80 32.21
CA THR A 119 -6.68 9.61 32.83
C THR A 119 -7.46 8.33 32.53
N GLY A 120 -8.50 8.42 31.68
CA GLY A 120 -9.39 7.31 31.35
C GLY A 120 -10.58 7.15 32.30
N ASN A 121 -11.58 6.38 31.84
CA ASN A 121 -12.80 6.06 32.58
C ASN A 121 -12.79 4.57 32.94
N ALA A 122 -13.17 4.20 34.18
CA ALA A 122 -13.37 2.81 34.59
C ALA A 122 -14.84 2.39 34.47
N GLY A 123 -15.11 1.08 34.30
CA GLY A 123 -16.47 0.52 34.32
C GLY A 123 -17.34 0.80 33.09
N THR A 124 -16.72 1.02 31.92
CA THR A 124 -17.43 1.34 30.67
C THR A 124 -18.11 0.13 30.04
N ASP A 125 -19.30 0.33 29.45
CA ASP A 125 -20.01 -0.64 28.60
C ASP A 125 -19.97 -0.16 27.14
N SER A 126 -19.45 -0.97 26.22
CA SER A 126 -19.29 -0.61 24.81
C SER A 126 -20.60 -0.38 24.05
N SER A 127 -21.73 -0.85 24.59
CA SER A 127 -23.06 -0.60 24.01
C SER A 127 -23.63 0.79 24.34
N THR A 128 -23.14 1.44 25.40
CA THR A 128 -23.67 2.73 25.88
C THR A 128 -22.61 3.82 26.08
N ASN A 129 -21.33 3.46 26.15
CA ASN A 129 -20.22 4.39 26.40
C ASN A 129 -19.22 4.36 25.24
N TYR A 130 -18.98 5.52 24.64
CA TYR A 130 -18.04 5.66 23.52
C TYR A 130 -17.53 7.10 23.40
N ILE A 131 -16.37 7.25 22.74
CA ILE A 131 -15.90 8.53 22.22
C ILE A 131 -16.39 8.61 20.77
N GLY A 132 -17.27 9.55 20.46
CA GLY A 132 -17.82 9.64 19.11
C GLY A 132 -18.88 10.73 18.98
N THR A 133 -19.53 10.72 17.82
CA THR A 133 -20.67 11.58 17.46
C THR A 133 -21.92 10.71 17.34
N THR A 134 -23.10 11.28 17.62
CA THR A 134 -24.40 10.60 17.45
C THR A 134 -25.10 10.99 16.14
N ASP A 135 -24.51 11.90 15.37
CA ASP A 135 -25.00 12.40 14.10
C ASP A 135 -23.99 12.12 12.96
N ALA A 136 -24.31 12.50 11.73
CA ALA A 136 -23.47 12.29 10.56
C ALA A 136 -22.28 13.28 10.47
N ARG A 137 -21.62 13.55 11.60
CA ARG A 137 -20.42 14.39 11.69
C ARG A 137 -19.19 13.55 11.99
N PRO A 138 -18.01 13.94 11.48
CA PRO A 138 -16.79 13.21 11.76
C PRO A 138 -16.34 13.40 13.22
N LEU A 139 -15.77 12.34 13.80
CA LEU A 139 -14.97 12.46 15.02
C LEU A 139 -13.59 13.01 14.64
N VAL A 140 -13.18 14.15 15.22
CA VAL A 140 -11.92 14.83 14.89
C VAL A 140 -10.99 14.85 16.11
N ILE A 141 -9.73 14.41 15.90
CA ILE A 141 -8.67 14.43 16.90
C ILE A 141 -7.65 15.50 16.50
N LYS A 142 -7.35 16.42 17.42
CA LYS A 142 -6.48 17.58 17.19
C LYS A 142 -5.31 17.65 18.17
N THR A 143 -4.19 18.19 17.72
CA THR A 143 -3.11 18.70 18.59
C THR A 143 -2.74 20.11 18.14
N ASN A 144 -2.44 21.00 19.09
CA ASN A 144 -2.17 22.43 18.81
C ASN A 144 -3.28 23.09 17.95
N ASN A 145 -4.55 22.80 18.26
CA ASN A 145 -5.71 23.24 17.49
C ASN A 145 -5.74 22.85 15.99
N ALA A 146 -4.83 21.97 15.56
CA ALA A 146 -4.75 21.45 14.20
C ALA A 146 -5.25 20.00 14.15
N GLU A 147 -6.05 19.69 13.14
CA GLU A 147 -6.53 18.32 12.89
C GLU A 147 -5.38 17.38 12.53
N LYS A 148 -5.33 16.23 13.19
CA LYS A 148 -4.33 15.17 12.96
C LYS A 148 -4.96 13.88 12.47
N MET A 149 -6.15 13.56 12.98
CA MET A 149 -6.92 12.40 12.57
C MET A 149 -8.40 12.74 12.53
N ARG A 150 -9.13 12.09 11.62
CA ARG A 150 -10.58 12.06 11.62
C ARG A 150 -11.13 10.67 11.33
N ILE A 151 -12.35 10.44 11.79
CA ILE A 151 -13.20 9.33 11.37
C ILE A 151 -14.46 9.94 10.77
N MET A 152 -14.69 9.72 9.48
CA MET A 152 -15.87 10.20 8.76
C MET A 152 -17.11 9.43 9.16
N ALA A 153 -18.30 10.01 8.95
CA ALA A 153 -19.58 9.34 9.24
C ALA A 153 -19.79 8.03 8.44
N ASN A 154 -19.09 7.85 7.32
CA ASN A 154 -19.09 6.62 6.53
C ASN A 154 -18.04 5.58 7.00
N GLY A 155 -17.34 5.84 8.11
CA GLY A 155 -16.32 4.95 8.67
C GLY A 155 -14.89 5.17 8.15
N ASN A 156 -14.69 6.02 7.14
CA ASN A 156 -13.35 6.27 6.60
C ASN A 156 -12.47 7.04 7.61
N VAL A 157 -11.26 6.52 7.86
CA VAL A 157 -10.28 7.13 8.75
C VAL A 157 -9.25 7.91 7.93
N GLY A 158 -9.07 9.18 8.27
CA GLY A 158 -8.03 10.05 7.70
C GLY A 158 -6.96 10.39 8.73
N ILE A 159 -5.68 10.19 8.41
CA ILE A 159 -4.54 10.65 9.20
C ILE A 159 -3.74 11.65 8.36
N GLY A 160 -3.58 12.88 8.85
CA GLY A 160 -2.95 13.96 8.07
C GLY A 160 -3.80 14.48 6.89
N THR A 161 -5.05 14.02 6.75
CA THR A 161 -5.98 14.44 5.70
C THR A 161 -7.39 14.59 6.24
N SER A 162 -8.12 15.58 5.73
CA SER A 162 -9.54 15.82 6.03
C SER A 162 -10.49 15.16 5.04
N THR A 163 -10.00 14.57 3.95
CA THR A 163 -10.79 13.98 2.87
C THR A 163 -10.33 12.55 2.56
N PRO A 164 -10.48 11.59 3.49
CA PRO A 164 -10.13 10.20 3.23
C PRO A 164 -11.09 9.58 2.21
N THR A 165 -10.57 9.11 1.08
CA THR A 165 -11.33 8.47 0.00
C THR A 165 -11.47 6.95 0.17
N SER A 166 -10.71 6.36 1.08
CA SER A 166 -10.70 4.93 1.42
C SER A 166 -10.90 4.71 2.91
N ALA A 167 -11.16 3.46 3.32
CA ALA A 167 -11.37 3.08 4.72
C ALA A 167 -10.26 3.58 5.65
N LEU A 168 -9.01 3.61 5.18
CA LEU A 168 -7.89 4.30 5.82
C LEU A 168 -7.12 5.10 4.77
N THR A 169 -6.90 6.39 5.02
CA THR A 169 -6.07 7.27 4.21
C THR A 169 -5.04 7.95 5.10
N VAL A 170 -3.75 7.82 4.77
CA VAL A 170 -2.64 8.49 5.49
C VAL A 170 -1.94 9.44 4.52
N ASN A 171 -1.93 10.73 4.83
CA ASN A 171 -1.18 11.75 4.09
C ASN A 171 0.16 11.98 4.79
N GLY A 172 1.15 11.14 4.45
CA GLY A 172 2.48 11.10 5.05
C GLY A 172 3.08 9.68 5.01
N GLY A 173 4.32 9.52 5.47
CA GLY A 173 4.93 8.19 5.61
C GLY A 173 4.29 7.38 6.73
N ALA A 174 3.94 6.13 6.45
CA ALA A 174 3.36 5.20 7.43
C ALA A 174 4.30 4.01 7.63
N LEU A 175 4.69 3.74 8.88
CA LEU A 175 5.35 2.49 9.27
C LEU A 175 4.27 1.52 9.78
N ILE A 176 3.97 0.48 9.02
CA ILE A 176 3.05 -0.58 9.45
C ILE A 176 3.90 -1.74 9.95
N ASN A 177 4.20 -1.74 11.26
CA ASN A 177 4.91 -2.84 11.91
C ASN A 177 3.95 -4.01 12.18
N GLY A 178 3.75 -4.84 11.15
CA GLY A 178 2.99 -6.08 11.21
C GLY A 178 3.21 -6.87 9.93
N THR A 179 3.85 -8.03 10.05
CA THR A 179 4.19 -8.90 8.92
C THR A 179 2.93 -9.29 8.13
N THR A 180 2.97 -9.03 6.82
CA THR A 180 1.98 -9.32 5.78
C THR A 180 0.76 -8.38 5.72
N ALA A 181 0.92 -7.26 5.01
CA ALA A 181 -0.16 -6.76 4.18
C ALA A 181 -0.39 -7.77 3.04
N THR A 182 -1.09 -8.87 3.33
CA THR A 182 -1.73 -9.63 2.26
C THR A 182 -2.81 -8.71 1.73
N ALA A 183 -2.53 -7.99 0.64
CA ALA A 183 -3.58 -7.42 -0.19
C ALA A 183 -4.61 -8.54 -0.36
N THR A 184 -5.86 -8.32 0.05
CA THR A 184 -6.93 -9.27 -0.24
C THR A 184 -7.03 -9.33 -1.76
N ILE A 185 -6.31 -10.29 -2.35
CA ILE A 185 -6.35 -10.55 -3.77
C ILE A 185 -7.77 -11.07 -4.04
N THR A 186 -8.59 -10.26 -4.68
CA THR A 186 -9.95 -10.65 -5.07
C THR A 186 -9.87 -11.89 -5.98
N ASN A 187 -10.84 -12.80 -5.87
CA ASN A 187 -11.07 -13.93 -6.78
C ASN A 187 -10.22 -15.23 -6.60
N ASN A 188 -9.72 -15.51 -5.40
CA ASN A 188 -8.96 -16.74 -5.05
C ASN A 188 -7.66 -16.94 -5.86
N LEU A 189 -7.05 -15.86 -6.35
CA LEU A 189 -5.69 -15.87 -6.89
C LEU A 189 -4.71 -16.01 -5.71
N VAL A 190 -3.95 -17.10 -5.67
CA VAL A 190 -3.10 -17.47 -4.52
C VAL A 190 -1.75 -16.77 -4.59
N SER A 191 -1.21 -16.61 -5.79
CA SER A 191 0.03 -15.88 -6.01
C SER A 191 0.07 -15.29 -7.42
N TYR A 192 0.48 -14.03 -7.51
CA TYR A 192 0.76 -13.33 -8.75
C TYR A 192 2.22 -12.91 -8.76
N TYR A 193 2.93 -13.25 -9.83
CA TYR A 193 4.32 -12.89 -10.05
C TYR A 193 4.32 -11.93 -11.24
N LYS A 194 4.42 -10.62 -10.95
CA LYS A 194 4.47 -9.57 -11.97
C LYS A 194 5.63 -9.79 -12.94
N LEU A 195 6.71 -10.39 -12.45
CA LEU A 195 7.95 -10.56 -13.19
C LEU A 195 8.42 -9.23 -13.80
N ASP A 196 8.09 -8.11 -13.15
CA ASP A 196 8.37 -6.74 -13.59
C ASP A 196 9.83 -6.31 -13.36
N GLY A 197 10.70 -7.25 -12.98
CA GLY A 197 12.14 -7.08 -12.90
C GLY A 197 12.61 -6.32 -11.66
N ASN A 198 11.71 -5.94 -10.75
CA ASN A 198 12.05 -5.35 -9.48
C ASN A 198 12.15 -6.41 -8.36
N SER A 199 12.69 -6.03 -7.21
CA SER A 199 12.90 -6.92 -6.06
C SER A 199 11.59 -7.44 -5.41
N ASN A 200 10.42 -6.97 -5.83
CA ASN A 200 9.11 -7.32 -5.27
C ASN A 200 8.37 -8.42 -6.04
N ASP A 201 8.99 -9.02 -7.05
CA ASP A 201 8.39 -10.09 -7.85
C ASP A 201 8.22 -11.44 -7.13
N ALA A 202 8.59 -11.54 -5.85
CA ALA A 202 8.34 -12.71 -5.04
C ALA A 202 7.49 -12.33 -3.83
N VAL A 203 6.17 -12.54 -3.91
CA VAL A 203 5.46 -12.96 -2.70
C VAL A 203 5.97 -14.37 -2.39
N GLY A 204 7.02 -14.35 -1.58
CA GLY A 204 7.80 -15.50 -1.19
C GLY A 204 9.22 -15.13 -0.78
N SER A 205 9.37 -14.04 -0.03
CA SER A 205 10.55 -13.62 0.74
C SER A 205 11.88 -13.49 -0.01
N ASN A 206 12.34 -12.25 -0.23
CA ASN A 206 13.77 -12.00 -0.23
C ASN A 206 14.14 -11.02 0.90
N ASN A 207 15.04 -11.50 1.74
CA ASN A 207 15.75 -10.72 2.76
C ASN A 207 16.83 -9.90 2.03
N GLY A 208 16.56 -8.62 1.81
CA GLY A 208 17.54 -7.70 1.26
C GLY A 208 16.96 -6.29 1.19
N THR A 209 17.16 -5.53 2.25
CA THR A 209 16.82 -4.11 2.35
C THR A 209 17.51 -3.32 1.22
N GLY A 210 16.74 -2.72 0.31
CA GLY A 210 17.25 -1.75 -0.63
C GLY A 210 16.26 -1.40 -1.74
N THR A 211 15.65 -0.22 -1.63
CA THR A 211 15.06 0.50 -2.76
C THR A 211 16.15 0.77 -3.79
N ASP A 212 16.21 0.02 -4.88
CA ASP A 212 16.69 0.49 -6.18
C ASP A 212 16.67 -0.61 -7.26
N ILE A 213 16.20 -0.18 -8.44
CA ILE A 213 16.69 -0.50 -9.79
C ILE A 213 17.92 -1.42 -9.78
N ARG A 214 17.90 -2.52 -10.53
CA ARG A 214 19.10 -3.37 -10.71
C ARG A 214 20.25 -2.54 -11.27
N TYR A 215 21.17 -2.16 -10.40
CA TYR A 215 22.52 -1.74 -10.72
C TYR A 215 23.28 -2.98 -11.22
N ASP A 216 23.78 -2.97 -12.46
CA ASP A 216 25.08 -3.62 -12.69
C ASP A 216 26.11 -2.64 -12.08
N LEU A 217 26.37 -2.82 -10.79
CA LEU A 217 27.45 -2.14 -10.06
C LEU A 217 28.79 -2.57 -10.68
N PHE A 218 29.36 -1.71 -11.52
CA PHE A 218 30.80 -1.66 -11.73
C PHE A 218 31.32 -0.30 -11.27
N GLU A 219 31.03 0.03 -10.01
CA GLU A 219 31.80 1.07 -9.33
C GLU A 219 33.14 0.49 -8.91
N ASN A 220 34.22 1.00 -9.49
CA ASN A 220 35.34 1.35 -8.64
C ASN A 220 35.08 2.75 -8.07
N SER A 221 34.46 2.79 -6.89
CA SER A 221 34.28 3.98 -6.07
C SER A 221 35.46 4.24 -5.14
N ASP A 222 36.67 3.79 -5.49
CA ASP A 222 37.90 4.04 -4.74
C ASP A 222 38.46 5.45 -4.95
N GLY A 223 37.62 6.47 -4.77
CA GLY A 223 37.93 7.78 -4.16
C GLY A 223 39.13 8.63 -4.64
N THR A 224 39.91 8.19 -5.61
CA THR A 224 41.18 8.80 -6.01
C THR A 224 41.32 8.70 -7.52
N GLU A 225 41.19 9.85 -8.18
CA GLU A 225 41.50 10.00 -9.60
C GLU A 225 42.94 9.54 -9.85
N ALA A 226 43.15 8.52 -10.70
CA ALA A 226 44.50 8.18 -11.14
C ALA A 226 44.98 9.20 -12.19
N ALA A 227 44.10 9.54 -13.15
CA ALA A 227 44.23 10.64 -14.10
C ALA A 227 42.92 10.77 -14.92
N ALA A 228 42.92 11.64 -15.93
CA ALA A 228 41.85 11.77 -16.90
C ALA A 228 42.35 11.62 -18.35
N MET A 229 41.58 10.90 -19.15
CA MET A 229 41.80 10.71 -20.58
C MET A 229 41.31 11.92 -21.37
N ASN A 230 42.01 12.23 -22.47
CA ASN A 230 41.68 13.34 -23.35
C ASN A 230 40.92 12.87 -24.60
N ILE A 231 39.71 13.39 -24.80
CA ILE A 231 38.89 13.14 -25.99
C ILE A 231 38.72 14.46 -26.75
N PHE A 232 39.17 14.50 -28.01
CA PHE A 232 39.15 15.71 -28.86
C PHE A 232 39.30 15.34 -30.35
N ASN A 233 39.31 16.34 -31.23
CA ASN A 233 39.72 16.34 -32.65
C ASN A 233 39.18 15.25 -33.58
N SER A 234 38.03 14.63 -33.29
CA SER A 234 37.42 13.55 -34.08
C SER A 234 38.25 12.25 -34.22
N VAL A 235 39.54 12.24 -33.88
CA VAL A 235 40.40 11.06 -34.03
C VAL A 235 40.76 10.41 -32.70
N ASN A 236 40.81 11.19 -31.61
CA ASN A 236 41.09 10.67 -30.27
C ASN A 236 39.79 10.28 -29.56
N TRP A 237 39.44 9.01 -29.66
CA TRP A 237 38.26 8.44 -29.00
C TRP A 237 38.67 7.60 -27.81
N GLY A 238 37.77 7.49 -26.84
CA GLY A 238 37.92 6.60 -25.70
C GLY A 238 36.77 5.63 -25.61
N ALA A 239 37.03 4.46 -25.00
CA ALA A 239 36.00 3.53 -24.62
C ALA A 239 36.25 2.92 -23.24
N GLN A 240 35.19 2.47 -22.58
CA GLN A 240 35.23 1.51 -21.49
C GLN A 240 34.45 0.29 -21.93
N THR A 241 35.09 -0.88 -21.98
CA THR A 241 34.36 -2.12 -22.22
C THR A 241 33.76 -2.64 -20.94
N PHE A 242 32.64 -3.36 -21.07
CA PHE A 242 31.95 -4.00 -19.98
C PHE A 242 31.25 -5.27 -20.47
N THR A 243 31.19 -6.29 -19.61
CA THR A 243 30.52 -7.56 -19.92
C THR A 243 29.24 -7.64 -19.12
N THR A 244 28.12 -7.84 -19.81
CA THR A 244 26.81 -8.00 -19.18
C THR A 244 26.75 -9.32 -18.43
N THR A 245 26.26 -9.29 -17.19
CA THR A 245 26.03 -10.52 -16.41
C THR A 245 24.72 -11.21 -16.82
N SER A 246 23.73 -10.42 -17.23
CA SER A 246 22.40 -10.83 -17.66
C SER A 246 21.92 -9.94 -18.81
N ALA A 247 20.89 -10.38 -19.54
CA ALA A 247 20.30 -9.55 -20.59
C ALA A 247 19.45 -8.45 -19.95
N TYR A 248 19.60 -7.21 -20.41
CA TYR A 248 18.83 -6.06 -19.93
C TYR A 248 18.71 -4.99 -21.01
N THR A 249 17.79 -4.06 -20.84
CA THR A 249 17.68 -2.89 -21.74
C THR A 249 18.42 -1.72 -21.12
N ILE A 250 19.53 -1.30 -21.72
CA ILE A 250 20.31 -0.16 -21.23
C ILE A 250 19.54 1.15 -21.45
N THR A 251 19.52 2.02 -20.44
CA THR A 251 18.78 3.30 -20.46
C THR A 251 19.65 4.49 -20.17
N SER A 252 20.70 4.35 -19.35
CA SER A 252 21.66 5.42 -19.09
C SER A 252 23.00 4.89 -18.61
N VAL A 253 24.02 5.75 -18.61
CA VAL A 253 25.29 5.55 -17.91
C VAL A 253 25.60 6.78 -17.06
N LYS A 254 26.28 6.59 -15.93
CA LYS A 254 26.93 7.69 -15.22
C LYS A 254 28.42 7.63 -15.44
N LEU A 255 29.02 8.76 -15.78
CA LEU A 255 30.44 8.89 -16.07
C LEU A 255 31.01 10.09 -15.31
N HIS A 256 32.22 9.96 -14.80
CA HIS A 256 32.99 11.08 -14.29
C HIS A 256 33.61 11.88 -15.44
N ILE A 257 32.98 13.00 -15.81
CA ILE A 257 33.36 13.80 -16.97
C ILE A 257 33.41 15.29 -16.67
N TYR A 258 34.36 15.97 -17.30
CA TYR A 258 34.54 17.41 -17.20
C TYR A 258 35.19 17.98 -18.47
N ARG A 259 35.34 19.29 -18.57
CA ARG A 259 35.98 19.94 -19.73
C ARG A 259 37.27 20.68 -19.39
N LEU A 260 38.17 20.72 -20.36
CA LEU A 260 39.20 21.75 -20.50
C LEU A 260 38.85 22.59 -21.73
N GLY A 261 38.81 23.91 -21.61
CA GLY A 261 38.40 24.78 -22.72
C GLY A 261 36.96 24.48 -23.19
N ASN A 262 36.75 24.50 -24.51
CA ASN A 262 35.45 24.34 -25.18
C ASN A 262 35.47 23.15 -26.15
N PRO A 263 35.25 21.91 -25.68
CA PRO A 263 35.33 20.70 -26.53
C PRO A 263 34.28 20.64 -27.65
N GLY A 264 33.22 21.46 -27.58
CA GLY A 264 32.09 21.46 -28.50
C GLY A 264 31.20 20.23 -28.33
N ASN A 265 30.68 19.66 -29.41
CA ASN A 265 29.72 18.56 -29.31
C ASN A 265 30.42 17.24 -28.99
N CYS A 266 29.96 16.61 -27.90
CA CYS A 266 30.42 15.33 -27.40
C CYS A 266 29.33 14.29 -27.57
N THR A 267 29.71 13.04 -27.83
CA THR A 267 28.78 11.91 -27.93
C THR A 267 29.27 10.78 -27.06
N ILE A 268 28.34 10.22 -26.27
CA ILE A 268 28.51 8.94 -25.61
C ILE A 268 27.59 7.94 -26.30
N SER A 269 28.09 6.74 -26.57
CA SER A 269 27.36 5.69 -27.27
C SER A 269 27.66 4.32 -26.71
N ILE A 270 26.79 3.36 -26.98
CA ILE A 270 27.03 1.94 -26.71
C ILE A 270 27.33 1.24 -28.03
N ARG A 271 28.41 0.44 -28.08
CA ARG A 271 28.79 -0.37 -29.25
C ARG A 271 29.02 -1.83 -28.88
N ALA A 272 28.91 -2.71 -29.86
CA ALA A 272 29.42 -4.08 -29.75
C ALA A 272 30.96 -4.10 -29.72
N THR A 273 31.54 -5.20 -29.26
CA THR A 273 33.00 -5.42 -29.34
C THR A 273 33.33 -6.61 -30.25
N ASP A 274 34.56 -6.64 -30.75
CA ASP A 274 35.12 -7.86 -31.34
C ASP A 274 35.49 -8.90 -30.26
N VAL A 275 36.02 -10.04 -30.70
CA VAL A 275 36.44 -11.16 -29.82
C VAL A 275 37.56 -10.78 -28.85
N ASN A 276 38.27 -9.68 -29.09
CA ASN A 276 39.34 -9.20 -28.23
C ASN A 276 38.85 -8.07 -27.32
N GLY A 277 37.56 -7.73 -27.33
CA GLY A 277 37.00 -6.64 -26.53
C GLY A 277 37.25 -5.25 -27.11
N LYS A 278 37.52 -5.13 -28.41
CA LYS A 278 37.70 -3.82 -29.06
C LYS A 278 36.38 -3.34 -29.67
N PRO A 279 35.97 -2.06 -29.48
CA PRO A 279 34.74 -1.54 -30.06
C PRO A 279 34.67 -1.73 -31.59
N THR A 280 33.52 -2.16 -32.09
CA THR A 280 33.29 -2.40 -33.53
C THR A 280 31.87 -2.05 -33.94
N GLY A 281 31.65 -1.92 -35.25
CA GLY A 281 30.34 -1.63 -35.83
C GLY A 281 29.80 -0.22 -35.55
N SER A 282 28.52 -0.03 -35.84
CA SER A 282 27.78 1.21 -35.58
C SER A 282 27.37 1.34 -34.11
N ASP A 283 27.00 2.55 -33.70
CA ASP A 283 26.38 2.79 -32.39
C ASP A 283 25.06 2.00 -32.28
N LEU A 284 24.91 1.23 -31.21
CA LEU A 284 23.64 0.58 -30.86
C LEU A 284 22.65 1.61 -30.32
N THR A 285 23.14 2.51 -29.48
CA THR A 285 22.43 3.71 -29.02
C THR A 285 23.45 4.80 -28.70
N SER A 286 23.04 6.07 -28.75
CA SER A 286 23.94 7.20 -28.50
C SER A 286 23.19 8.45 -28.05
N THR A 287 23.90 9.31 -27.33
CA THR A 287 23.43 10.65 -26.96
C THR A 287 24.53 11.67 -27.23
N THR A 288 24.18 12.68 -28.02
CA THR A 288 25.04 13.84 -28.30
C THR A 288 24.60 15.03 -27.47
N PHE A 289 25.55 15.69 -26.82
CA PHE A 289 25.30 16.87 -26.00
C PHE A 289 26.40 17.92 -26.21
N ASN A 290 26.13 19.16 -25.78
CA ASN A 290 27.09 20.25 -25.86
C ASN A 290 28.11 20.13 -24.71
N GLY A 291 29.32 19.64 -24.98
CA GLY A 291 30.39 19.50 -24.01
C GLY A 291 30.85 20.81 -23.38
N ASN A 292 30.55 21.97 -23.99
CA ASN A 292 30.86 23.28 -23.42
C ASN A 292 30.05 23.57 -22.14
N SER A 293 28.94 22.86 -21.92
CA SER A 293 28.13 23.00 -20.70
C SER A 293 28.64 22.17 -19.52
N LEU A 294 29.66 21.33 -19.71
CA LEU A 294 30.27 20.57 -18.61
C LEU A 294 31.01 21.49 -17.64
N THR A 295 31.16 21.02 -16.41
CA THR A 295 32.01 21.66 -15.39
C THR A 295 33.48 21.59 -15.78
N THR A 296 34.29 22.49 -15.23
CA THR A 296 35.77 22.48 -15.40
C THR A 296 36.48 21.57 -14.38
N SER A 297 35.72 20.81 -13.59
CA SER A 297 36.20 19.93 -12.54
C SER A 297 35.40 18.64 -12.59
N ASP A 298 36.03 17.52 -12.20
CA ASP A 298 35.44 16.19 -12.22
C ASP A 298 34.07 16.17 -11.52
N VAL A 299 33.05 15.69 -12.24
CA VAL A 299 31.70 15.48 -11.73
C VAL A 299 31.10 14.22 -12.34
N GLU A 300 30.37 13.47 -11.53
CA GLU A 300 29.54 12.37 -12.02
C GLU A 300 28.35 12.94 -12.79
N THR A 301 28.27 12.64 -14.09
CA THR A 301 27.20 13.07 -14.98
C THR A 301 26.46 11.88 -15.54
N GLU A 302 25.13 11.91 -15.47
CA GLU A 302 24.27 10.90 -16.08
C GLU A 302 23.97 11.24 -17.55
N ILE A 303 24.14 10.25 -18.41
CA ILE A 303 23.85 10.32 -19.85
C ILE A 303 22.78 9.27 -20.17
N THR A 304 21.57 9.72 -20.46
CA THR A 304 20.43 8.89 -20.84
C THR A 304 20.46 8.59 -22.34
N PHE A 305 20.01 7.40 -22.74
CA PHE A 305 19.95 6.92 -24.12
C PHE A 305 18.53 6.61 -24.58
N THR A 306 18.36 6.44 -25.89
CA THR A 306 17.22 5.66 -26.39
C THR A 306 17.42 4.19 -25.97
N PRO A 307 16.45 3.55 -25.28
CA PRO A 307 16.65 2.22 -24.72
C PRO A 307 17.00 1.15 -25.76
N VAL A 308 17.98 0.29 -25.46
CA VAL A 308 18.41 -0.82 -26.32
C VAL A 308 18.66 -2.08 -25.51
N SER A 309 18.19 -3.23 -26.01
CA SER A 309 18.44 -4.53 -25.38
C SER A 309 19.87 -4.99 -25.61
N LEU A 310 20.55 -5.34 -24.53
CA LEU A 310 21.86 -5.97 -24.51
C LEU A 310 21.71 -7.44 -24.14
N SER A 311 22.43 -8.31 -24.83
CA SER A 311 22.43 -9.76 -24.60
C SER A 311 23.22 -10.09 -23.34
N ALA A 312 22.86 -11.18 -22.66
CA ALA A 312 23.60 -11.70 -21.50
C ALA A 312 25.01 -12.17 -21.90
N SER A 313 25.95 -12.14 -20.97
CA SER A 313 27.31 -12.69 -21.14
C SER A 313 28.03 -12.16 -22.38
N THR A 314 27.70 -10.94 -22.78
CA THR A 314 28.20 -10.31 -24.00
C THR A 314 28.94 -9.04 -23.64
N MET A 315 30.11 -8.85 -24.24
CA MET A 315 30.91 -7.64 -24.04
C MET A 315 30.42 -6.52 -24.98
N TYR A 316 30.25 -5.34 -24.40
CA TYR A 316 29.92 -4.10 -25.08
C TYR A 316 30.90 -3.01 -24.66
N ALA A 317 30.84 -1.86 -25.32
CA ALA A 317 31.68 -0.72 -25.01
C ALA A 317 30.85 0.56 -24.87
N ILE A 318 31.08 1.31 -23.79
CA ILE A 318 30.73 2.72 -23.68
C ILE A 318 31.80 3.48 -24.46
N VAL A 319 31.43 4.13 -25.56
CA VAL A 319 32.35 4.87 -26.42
C VAL A 319 32.07 6.36 -26.30
N ALA A 320 33.13 7.13 -26.06
CA ALA A 320 33.09 8.58 -25.92
C ALA A 320 33.92 9.24 -27.04
N ARG A 321 33.32 10.25 -27.68
CA ARG A 321 33.93 11.00 -28.79
C ARG A 321 33.56 12.47 -28.78
N ALA A 322 34.46 13.33 -29.26
CA ALA A 322 34.20 14.74 -29.51
C ALA A 322 34.54 15.04 -30.99
N ILE A 323 33.57 15.63 -31.70
CA ILE A 323 33.73 15.91 -33.15
C ILE A 323 34.66 17.12 -33.36
N SER A 324 34.66 18.03 -32.39
CA SER A 324 35.50 19.23 -32.35
C SER A 324 36.56 19.13 -31.24
N GLY A 325 37.28 20.23 -31.01
CA GLY A 325 38.28 20.33 -29.95
C GLY A 325 39.71 20.09 -30.44
N ASP A 326 40.66 20.43 -29.58
CA ASP A 326 42.10 20.38 -29.81
C ASP A 326 42.82 20.14 -28.47
N GLY A 327 44.15 20.23 -28.43
CA GLY A 327 44.93 20.04 -27.20
C GLY A 327 44.63 21.03 -26.07
N SER A 328 43.82 22.07 -26.30
CA SER A 328 43.34 23.03 -25.29
C SER A 328 41.82 22.97 -25.07
N ASN A 329 41.09 22.23 -25.90
CA ASN A 329 39.63 22.13 -25.92
C ASN A 329 39.23 20.64 -25.90
N ILE A 330 39.10 20.06 -24.69
CA ILE A 330 39.11 18.61 -24.46
C ILE A 330 37.92 18.19 -23.58
N LEU A 331 37.26 17.09 -23.95
CA LEU A 331 36.41 16.32 -23.03
C LEU A 331 37.30 15.40 -22.19
N LYS A 332 37.23 15.55 -20.88
CA LYS A 332 38.01 14.77 -19.91
C LYS A 332 37.13 13.65 -19.32
N LEU A 333 37.63 12.43 -19.34
CA LEU A 333 37.02 11.27 -18.67
C LEU A 333 37.97 10.76 -17.59
N SER A 334 37.53 10.76 -16.33
CA SER A 334 38.34 10.26 -15.22
C SER A 334 38.42 8.73 -15.22
N PHE A 335 39.60 8.21 -14.91
CA PHE A 335 39.85 6.77 -14.76
C PHE A 335 40.65 6.46 -13.49
N SER A 336 40.56 5.21 -13.03
CA SER A 336 41.33 4.67 -11.90
C SER A 336 42.12 3.42 -12.30
N TYR A 337 43.01 2.96 -11.41
CA TYR A 337 43.73 1.70 -11.60
C TYR A 337 42.75 0.52 -11.60
N ASN A 338 43.06 -0.52 -12.39
CA ASN A 338 42.16 -1.64 -12.69
C ASN A 338 41.66 -2.37 -11.43
N THR A 339 40.36 -2.32 -11.19
CA THR A 339 39.66 -3.16 -10.20
C THR A 339 38.38 -3.79 -10.77
N TYR A 340 37.95 -3.39 -11.97
CA TYR A 340 36.79 -3.97 -12.64
C TYR A 340 37.22 -5.10 -13.58
N SER A 341 36.72 -6.30 -13.36
CA SER A 341 37.14 -7.50 -14.10
C SER A 341 36.35 -7.79 -15.38
N GLY A 342 35.25 -7.09 -15.64
CA GLY A 342 34.35 -7.37 -16.76
C GLY A 342 34.69 -6.63 -18.05
N GLY A 343 35.79 -5.88 -18.08
CA GLY A 343 36.23 -5.13 -19.25
C GLY A 343 37.40 -4.23 -18.91
N THR A 344 37.73 -3.29 -19.80
CA THR A 344 38.80 -2.32 -19.57
C THR A 344 38.68 -1.09 -20.45
N MET A 345 39.40 -0.03 -20.11
CA MET A 345 39.51 1.16 -20.93
C MET A 345 40.26 0.88 -22.25
N ALA A 346 39.74 1.43 -23.35
CA ALA A 346 40.39 1.43 -24.65
C ALA A 346 40.52 2.85 -25.22
N THR A 347 41.53 3.07 -26.05
CA THR A 347 41.75 4.33 -26.77
C THR A 347 41.88 4.07 -28.26
N SER A 348 41.39 5.00 -29.09
CA SER A 348 41.57 4.98 -30.54
C SER A 348 42.14 6.32 -31.00
N THR A 349 43.02 6.26 -32.00
CA THR A 349 43.70 7.41 -32.63
C THR A 349 43.27 7.65 -34.07
N ASP A 350 42.27 6.91 -34.55
CA ASP A 350 41.74 6.96 -35.92
C ASP A 350 40.25 7.28 -35.97
N GLY A 351 39.66 7.72 -34.85
CA GLY A 351 38.22 8.00 -34.77
C GLY A 351 37.36 6.74 -34.71
N GLY A 352 37.89 5.66 -34.17
CA GLY A 352 37.21 4.38 -34.00
C GLY A 352 36.85 3.69 -35.33
N VAL A 353 37.58 4.00 -36.41
CA VAL A 353 37.30 3.49 -37.76
C VAL A 353 37.66 2.02 -37.89
N LEU A 354 38.83 1.61 -37.39
CA LEU A 354 39.27 0.21 -37.42
C LEU A 354 39.37 -0.36 -36.00
N ALA A 355 38.79 -1.54 -35.79
CA ALA A 355 38.94 -2.29 -34.54
C ALA A 355 40.43 -2.48 -34.17
N SER A 356 41.32 -2.65 -35.16
CA SER A 356 42.76 -2.83 -34.94
C SER A 356 43.44 -1.62 -34.28
N ASN A 357 42.91 -0.42 -34.45
CA ASN A 357 43.48 0.83 -33.93
C ASN A 357 43.01 1.18 -32.52
N TRP A 358 42.13 0.35 -31.94
CA TRP A 358 41.86 0.41 -30.51
C TRP A 358 42.99 -0.26 -29.73
N THR A 359 43.53 0.48 -28.76
CA THR A 359 44.51 -0.02 -27.79
C THR A 359 43.81 -0.22 -26.47
N LEU A 360 43.78 -1.46 -25.97
CA LEU A 360 43.30 -1.77 -24.63
C LEU A 360 44.35 -1.36 -23.60
N ASN A 361 43.92 -0.82 -22.48
CA ASN A 361 44.77 -0.36 -21.40
C ASN A 361 44.52 -1.21 -20.14
N ASN A 362 45.22 -0.91 -19.05
CA ASN A 362 45.01 -1.56 -17.74
C ASN A 362 44.39 -0.58 -16.73
N TYR A 363 43.39 0.17 -17.17
CA TYR A 363 42.66 1.16 -16.37
C TYR A 363 41.16 0.99 -16.61
N ASP A 364 40.38 1.47 -15.66
CA ASP A 364 38.93 1.53 -15.81
C ASP A 364 38.46 2.97 -15.68
N TRP A 365 37.51 3.36 -16.52
CA TRP A 365 36.76 4.57 -16.28
C TRP A 365 36.04 4.47 -14.94
N ARG A 366 35.72 5.62 -14.38
CA ARG A 366 34.78 5.70 -13.28
C ARG A 366 33.38 5.79 -13.87
N PHE A 367 32.70 4.64 -13.99
CA PHE A 367 31.42 4.52 -14.68
C PHE A 367 30.38 3.72 -13.87
N LYS A 368 29.11 3.92 -14.22
CA LYS A 368 27.98 3.08 -13.80
C LYS A 368 27.05 2.88 -14.98
N ILE A 369 26.42 1.71 -15.07
CA ILE A 369 25.47 1.39 -16.13
C ILE A 369 24.10 1.19 -15.52
N PHE A 370 23.09 1.74 -16.17
CA PHE A 370 21.70 1.65 -15.77
C PHE A 370 20.87 1.04 -16.89
N GLY A 371 20.02 0.10 -16.53
CA GLY A 371 19.07 -0.52 -17.44
C GLY A 371 17.83 -1.03 -16.72
N VAL A 372 16.80 -1.34 -17.51
CA VAL A 372 15.55 -1.93 -17.04
C VAL A 372 15.45 -3.39 -17.47
N GLY A 373 14.66 -4.15 -16.71
CA GLY A 373 14.28 -5.52 -17.10
C GLY A 373 13.63 -5.56 -18.48
N THR A 374 13.67 -6.73 -19.12
CA THR A 374 13.21 -6.89 -20.50
C THR A 374 11.72 -6.53 -20.67
N SER A 375 11.35 -5.91 -21.79
CA SER A 375 9.94 -5.59 -22.09
C SER A 375 9.10 -6.88 -22.09
N GLY A 376 8.06 -6.87 -21.24
CA GLY A 376 7.10 -7.97 -21.10
C GLY A 376 6.05 -7.96 -22.21
N LYS A 377 5.11 -8.89 -22.13
CA LYS A 377 3.84 -8.82 -22.85
C LYS A 377 3.04 -7.61 -22.39
N ILE A 378 3.00 -7.37 -21.09
CA ILE A 378 2.36 -6.23 -20.44
C ILE A 378 3.44 -5.55 -19.60
N ASN A 379 3.82 -4.32 -19.98
CA ASN A 379 4.88 -3.57 -19.30
C ASN A 379 6.26 -4.29 -19.32
N GLN A 380 6.62 -4.97 -18.24
CA GLN A 380 7.93 -5.58 -17.98
C GLN A 380 7.77 -7.09 -17.76
N GLY A 381 8.77 -7.88 -18.15
CA GLY A 381 8.79 -9.32 -17.94
C GLY A 381 10.17 -9.83 -17.54
N ALA A 382 10.26 -11.10 -17.14
CA ALA A 382 11.51 -11.74 -16.77
C ALA A 382 12.19 -12.39 -17.97
N GLY A 383 13.48 -12.09 -18.17
CA GLY A 383 14.33 -12.77 -19.17
C GLY A 383 15.20 -13.86 -18.55
N PHE A 384 15.34 -14.97 -19.28
CA PHE A 384 16.12 -16.14 -18.88
C PHE A 384 17.14 -16.51 -19.96
N ASN A 385 18.34 -16.91 -19.55
CA ASN A 385 19.50 -17.09 -20.43
C ASN A 385 19.76 -18.55 -20.88
N GLY A 386 18.97 -19.51 -20.45
CA GLY A 386 19.13 -20.94 -20.80
C GLY A 386 20.30 -21.67 -20.15
N THR A 387 21.00 -21.05 -19.19
CA THR A 387 22.11 -21.70 -18.47
C THR A 387 22.03 -21.57 -16.94
N THR A 388 21.77 -20.37 -16.43
CA THR A 388 21.82 -20.07 -14.98
C THR A 388 20.63 -19.27 -14.46
N SER A 389 19.88 -18.60 -15.34
CA SER A 389 18.76 -17.75 -14.92
C SER A 389 17.61 -18.60 -14.37
N ASN A 390 17.24 -18.35 -13.12
CA ASN A 390 16.11 -18.99 -12.47
C ASN A 390 15.50 -18.04 -11.44
N ILE A 391 14.18 -18.01 -11.33
CA ILE A 391 13.46 -17.33 -10.25
C ILE A 391 12.70 -18.40 -9.46
N SER A 392 12.86 -18.40 -8.15
CA SER A 392 12.14 -19.28 -7.23
C SER A 392 11.49 -18.47 -6.13
N GLY A 393 10.31 -18.89 -5.70
CA GLY A 393 9.59 -18.29 -4.58
C GLY A 393 9.39 -19.26 -3.42
N SER A 394 8.78 -18.75 -2.35
CA SER A 394 8.37 -19.58 -1.21
C SER A 394 7.30 -20.60 -1.60
N SER A 395 7.21 -21.68 -0.82
CA SER A 395 6.21 -22.73 -1.01
C SER A 395 4.79 -22.15 -1.01
N VAL A 396 3.97 -22.56 -1.99
CA VAL A 396 2.52 -22.32 -2.02
C VAL A 396 1.74 -23.41 -1.27
N GLY A 397 2.44 -24.31 -0.57
CA GLY A 397 1.84 -25.37 0.25
C GLY A 397 1.43 -26.59 -0.57
N VAL A 398 0.27 -27.16 -0.23
CA VAL A 398 -0.31 -28.34 -0.90
C VAL A 398 -1.09 -27.91 -2.13
N LEU A 399 -0.86 -28.55 -3.28
CA LEU A 399 -1.63 -28.30 -4.50
C LEU A 399 -3.08 -28.82 -4.31
N PRO A 400 -4.11 -27.96 -4.42
CA PRO A 400 -5.49 -28.39 -4.24
C PRO A 400 -5.98 -29.35 -5.34
N THR A 401 -7.14 -29.96 -5.09
CA THR A 401 -7.82 -30.83 -6.07
C THR A 401 -8.06 -30.13 -7.41
N ASN A 402 -8.35 -28.82 -7.36
CA ASN A 402 -8.51 -27.98 -8.54
C ASN A 402 -7.45 -26.86 -8.50
N SER A 403 -6.83 -26.55 -9.62
CA SER A 403 -5.75 -25.55 -9.68
C SER A 403 -5.57 -25.03 -11.09
N THR A 404 -5.08 -23.81 -11.24
CA THR A 404 -4.73 -23.27 -12.57
C THR A 404 -3.38 -22.58 -12.51
N LEU A 405 -2.56 -22.77 -13.54
CA LEU A 405 -1.37 -21.98 -13.82
C LEU A 405 -1.52 -21.29 -15.16
N SER A 406 -1.08 -20.05 -15.28
CA SER A 406 -0.94 -19.38 -16.56
C SER A 406 0.34 -18.55 -16.64
N CYS A 407 0.82 -18.30 -17.85
CA CYS A 407 1.87 -17.30 -18.11
C CYS A 407 1.94 -16.96 -19.60
N TRP A 408 2.41 -15.76 -19.90
CA TRP A 408 2.89 -15.41 -21.24
C TRP A 408 4.34 -15.84 -21.41
N ILE A 409 4.66 -16.42 -22.56
CA ILE A 409 6.02 -16.84 -22.91
C ILE A 409 6.44 -16.27 -24.26
N LYS A 410 7.73 -15.98 -24.44
CA LYS A 410 8.33 -15.64 -25.73
C LYS A 410 9.71 -16.27 -25.82
N THR A 411 9.93 -17.14 -26.80
CA THR A 411 11.20 -17.86 -26.92
C THR A 411 11.52 -18.17 -28.37
N THR A 412 12.81 -18.27 -28.68
CA THR A 412 13.35 -18.85 -29.92
C THR A 412 14.22 -20.07 -29.62
N GLN A 413 14.22 -20.55 -28.38
CA GLN A 413 15.05 -21.67 -27.96
C GLN A 413 14.59 -22.93 -28.70
N VAL A 414 15.54 -23.61 -29.31
CA VAL A 414 15.36 -25.01 -29.69
C VAL A 414 15.70 -25.84 -28.46
N PHE A 415 14.70 -26.42 -27.82
CA PHE A 415 14.85 -27.06 -26.52
C PHE A 415 15.60 -28.40 -26.62
N PRO A 416 16.86 -28.52 -26.14
CA PRO A 416 17.59 -29.78 -26.23
C PRO A 416 17.01 -30.80 -25.23
N GLY A 417 16.34 -31.85 -25.71
CA GLY A 417 15.72 -32.83 -24.82
C GLY A 417 14.50 -32.28 -24.06
N TRP A 418 14.27 -32.76 -22.84
CA TRP A 418 13.16 -32.31 -22.00
C TRP A 418 13.60 -31.20 -21.06
N ASN A 419 13.08 -29.99 -21.25
CA ASN A 419 13.45 -28.84 -20.41
C ASN A 419 12.22 -28.29 -19.70
N TYR A 420 12.41 -27.96 -18.42
CA TYR A 420 11.42 -27.23 -17.65
C TYR A 420 11.34 -25.78 -18.17
N ILE A 421 10.15 -25.18 -18.14
CA ILE A 421 9.97 -23.77 -18.50
C ILE A 421 9.56 -23.00 -17.25
N PHE A 422 8.37 -23.28 -16.72
CA PHE A 422 7.86 -22.69 -15.49
C PHE A 422 6.77 -23.53 -14.83
N GLY A 423 6.49 -23.26 -13.56
CA GLY A 423 5.38 -23.85 -12.82
C GLY A 423 5.67 -24.02 -11.32
N LEU A 424 5.02 -25.00 -10.70
CA LEU A 424 5.19 -25.35 -9.29
C LEU A 424 5.89 -26.71 -9.17
N THR A 425 7.02 -26.78 -8.46
CA THR A 425 7.85 -27.98 -8.29
C THR A 425 7.70 -28.59 -6.89
N ILE A 426 7.67 -29.92 -6.77
CA ILE A 426 7.63 -30.61 -5.47
C ILE A 426 9.03 -30.58 -4.89
N ASN A 427 9.25 -29.85 -3.79
CA ASN A 427 10.55 -29.73 -3.13
C ASN A 427 11.71 -29.41 -4.10
N GLY A 428 11.47 -28.61 -5.14
CA GLY A 428 12.49 -28.26 -6.14
C GLY A 428 12.91 -29.39 -7.09
N THR A 429 12.15 -30.49 -7.14
CA THR A 429 12.44 -31.64 -8.02
C THR A 429 11.78 -31.48 -9.40
N ASN A 430 12.07 -32.42 -10.33
CA ASN A 430 11.46 -32.52 -11.65
C ASN A 430 10.00 -33.05 -11.65
N LYS A 431 9.35 -33.07 -10.48
CA LYS A 431 7.93 -33.40 -10.32
C LYS A 431 7.20 -32.09 -10.08
N PHE A 432 6.22 -31.78 -10.91
CA PHE A 432 5.70 -30.42 -10.97
C PHE A 432 4.28 -30.37 -11.54
N PHE A 433 3.64 -29.23 -11.35
CA PHE A 433 2.47 -28.77 -12.10
C PHE A 433 2.93 -27.56 -12.92
N GLY A 434 2.90 -27.62 -14.25
CA GLY A 434 3.49 -26.56 -15.08
C GLY A 434 3.80 -26.97 -16.50
N PHE A 435 4.78 -26.29 -17.11
CA PHE A 435 5.05 -26.34 -18.53
C PHE A 435 6.47 -26.80 -18.81
N ILE A 436 6.60 -27.70 -19.78
CA ILE A 436 7.88 -28.25 -20.24
C ILE A 436 7.96 -28.18 -21.76
N SER A 437 9.14 -28.44 -22.30
CA SER A 437 9.36 -28.60 -23.73
C SER A 437 9.86 -30.00 -24.05
N GLN A 438 9.63 -30.47 -25.28
CA GLN A 438 10.08 -31.78 -25.76
C GLN A 438 11.00 -31.68 -26.98
N GLY A 439 12.22 -32.24 -26.87
CA GLY A 439 12.91 -32.94 -27.94
C GLY A 439 13.28 -32.13 -29.19
N SER A 440 13.87 -30.95 -29.04
CA SER A 440 14.36 -30.09 -30.15
C SER A 440 13.28 -29.69 -31.18
N THR A 441 12.00 -29.88 -30.86
CA THR A 441 10.89 -29.70 -31.81
C THR A 441 10.23 -28.32 -31.74
N GLY A 442 10.39 -27.60 -30.62
CA GLY A 442 9.71 -26.33 -30.36
C GLY A 442 8.30 -26.46 -29.76
N TYR A 443 7.79 -27.70 -29.59
CA TYR A 443 6.53 -27.95 -28.89
C TYR A 443 6.67 -27.78 -27.37
N CYS A 444 5.62 -27.25 -26.77
CA CYS A 444 5.48 -27.08 -25.32
C CYS A 444 4.37 -27.96 -24.78
N HIS A 445 4.55 -28.53 -23.60
CA HIS A 445 3.63 -29.44 -22.96
C HIS A 445 3.13 -28.86 -21.64
N GLY A 446 1.83 -28.98 -21.40
CA GLY A 446 1.24 -28.83 -20.08
C GLY A 446 1.28 -30.17 -19.35
N ARG A 447 1.94 -30.24 -18.19
CA ARG A 447 2.12 -31.48 -17.45
C ARG A 447 1.89 -31.32 -15.95
N ILE A 448 1.36 -32.37 -15.35
CA ILE A 448 1.37 -32.58 -13.91
C ILE A 448 2.01 -33.94 -13.58
N THR A 449 2.87 -33.98 -12.57
CA THR A 449 3.52 -35.21 -12.09
C THR A 449 3.46 -35.28 -10.56
N ASP A 450 2.95 -36.38 -10.00
CA ASP A 450 2.87 -36.59 -8.56
C ASP A 450 4.21 -37.02 -7.92
N SER A 451 4.26 -37.12 -6.59
CA SER A 451 5.46 -37.56 -5.87
C SER A 451 5.96 -38.97 -6.22
N ASN A 452 5.15 -39.81 -6.85
CA ASN A 452 5.51 -41.15 -7.28
C ASN A 452 5.96 -41.20 -8.76
N GLY A 453 5.90 -40.06 -9.46
CA GLY A 453 6.27 -39.96 -10.87
C GLY A 453 5.14 -40.29 -11.85
N ILE A 454 3.90 -40.47 -11.37
CA ILE A 454 2.73 -40.65 -12.23
C ILE A 454 2.35 -39.28 -12.81
N TYR A 455 2.11 -39.23 -14.12
CA TYR A 455 1.87 -37.96 -14.81
C TYR A 455 0.69 -38.00 -15.77
N ALA A 456 0.10 -36.82 -15.98
CA ALA A 456 -0.74 -36.50 -17.14
C ALA A 456 -0.03 -35.40 -17.94
N ASP A 457 -0.02 -35.51 -19.27
CA ASP A 457 0.78 -34.68 -20.16
C ASP A 457 0.01 -34.41 -21.46
N ILE A 458 0.03 -33.17 -21.93
CA ILE A 458 -0.62 -32.72 -23.18
C ILE A 458 0.40 -31.89 -23.97
N SER A 459 0.70 -32.30 -25.20
CA SER A 459 1.55 -31.54 -26.12
C SER A 459 0.76 -30.44 -26.83
N SER A 460 1.40 -29.32 -27.12
CA SER A 460 0.91 -28.28 -28.02
C SER A 460 0.74 -28.80 -29.44
N ILE A 461 -0.30 -28.34 -30.14
CA ILE A 461 -0.53 -28.67 -31.57
C ILE A 461 0.48 -27.96 -32.48
N ASN A 462 0.86 -26.74 -32.12
CA ASN A 462 1.82 -25.92 -32.85
C ASN A 462 3.04 -25.64 -31.99
N VAL A 463 4.18 -25.36 -32.63
CA VAL A 463 5.39 -24.91 -31.94
C VAL A 463 5.18 -23.51 -31.34
N VAL A 464 5.84 -23.22 -30.22
CA VAL A 464 5.72 -21.94 -29.49
C VAL A 464 7.05 -21.17 -29.41
N ASN A 465 8.09 -21.67 -30.10
CA ASN A 465 9.42 -21.08 -30.13
C ASN A 465 9.67 -20.22 -31.39
N ASP A 466 8.61 -19.60 -31.92
CA ASP A 466 8.63 -18.78 -33.12
C ASP A 466 9.09 -17.32 -32.88
N GLY A 467 9.46 -17.00 -31.64
CA GLY A 467 9.85 -15.66 -31.23
C GLY A 467 8.68 -14.69 -31.00
N ASN A 468 7.42 -15.15 -31.05
CA ASN A 468 6.24 -14.37 -30.67
C ASN A 468 5.81 -14.66 -29.23
N TRP A 469 4.96 -13.79 -28.69
CA TRP A 469 4.35 -14.00 -27.38
C TRP A 469 3.19 -14.97 -27.49
N HIS A 470 3.23 -16.05 -26.72
CA HIS A 470 2.16 -17.03 -26.55
C HIS A 470 1.62 -17.04 -25.13
N PHE A 471 0.30 -17.15 -24.97
CA PHE A 471 -0.33 -17.30 -23.68
C PHE A 471 -0.58 -18.77 -23.36
N LEU A 472 -0.03 -19.25 -22.26
CA LEU A 472 -0.19 -20.64 -21.80
C LEU A 472 -1.09 -20.68 -20.56
N ALA A 473 -2.03 -21.63 -20.52
CA ALA A 473 -2.81 -21.91 -19.31
C ALA A 473 -3.03 -23.42 -19.11
N LEU A 474 -2.76 -23.93 -17.91
CA LEU A 474 -2.94 -25.33 -17.53
C LEU A 474 -3.95 -25.39 -16.38
N VAL A 475 -5.11 -25.97 -16.66
CA VAL A 475 -6.24 -26.08 -15.72
C VAL A 475 -6.32 -27.51 -15.22
N LYS A 476 -6.25 -27.70 -13.91
CA LYS A 476 -6.43 -28.99 -13.22
C LYS A 476 -7.82 -29.05 -12.60
N THR A 477 -8.57 -30.11 -12.90
CA THR A 477 -9.85 -30.44 -12.26
C THR A 477 -9.81 -31.90 -11.79
N GLY A 478 -9.69 -32.10 -10.48
CA GLY A 478 -9.51 -33.44 -9.92
C GLY A 478 -8.21 -34.09 -10.40
N SER A 479 -8.33 -35.22 -11.10
CA SER A 479 -7.23 -35.98 -11.70
C SER A 479 -6.97 -35.65 -13.18
N SER A 480 -7.74 -34.72 -13.75
CA SER A 480 -7.62 -34.30 -15.15
C SER A 480 -6.95 -32.93 -15.27
N ILE A 481 -6.24 -32.73 -16.38
CA ILE A 481 -5.71 -31.46 -16.83
C ILE A 481 -6.28 -31.09 -18.21
N GLU A 482 -6.43 -29.81 -18.47
CA GLU A 482 -6.68 -29.21 -19.78
C GLU A 482 -5.64 -28.12 -20.04
N TYR A 483 -5.07 -28.11 -21.24
CA TYR A 483 -4.00 -27.18 -21.62
C TYR A 483 -4.49 -26.25 -22.73
N PHE A 484 -4.30 -24.94 -22.56
CA PHE A 484 -4.65 -23.91 -23.52
C PHE A 484 -3.40 -23.17 -24.01
N ILE A 485 -3.37 -22.87 -25.30
CA ILE A 485 -2.40 -21.96 -25.94
C ILE A 485 -3.19 -20.91 -26.72
N ASP A 486 -2.93 -19.64 -26.44
CA ASP A 486 -3.57 -18.50 -27.10
C ASP A 486 -5.10 -18.61 -27.09
N ASN A 487 -5.67 -18.99 -25.94
CA ASN A 487 -7.11 -19.23 -25.73
C ASN A 487 -7.71 -20.41 -26.52
N VAL A 488 -6.88 -21.28 -27.08
CA VAL A 488 -7.32 -22.50 -27.78
C VAL A 488 -6.93 -23.74 -26.96
N SER A 489 -7.91 -24.57 -26.62
CA SER A 489 -7.66 -25.86 -25.95
C SER A 489 -6.84 -26.79 -26.85
N GLN A 490 -5.77 -27.33 -26.29
CA GLN A 490 -4.91 -28.35 -26.89
C GLN A 490 -5.40 -29.77 -26.57
N GLY A 491 -6.42 -29.90 -25.72
CA GLY A 491 -7.02 -31.15 -25.30
C GLY A 491 -6.93 -31.38 -23.78
N THR A 492 -7.39 -32.56 -23.36
CA THR A 492 -7.46 -32.98 -21.96
C THR A 492 -6.70 -34.28 -21.74
N ALA A 493 -6.05 -34.43 -20.59
CA ALA A 493 -5.43 -35.68 -20.14
C ALA A 493 -5.81 -35.97 -18.68
N SER A 494 -5.64 -37.22 -18.25
CA SER A 494 -5.91 -37.63 -16.87
C SER A 494 -4.97 -38.75 -16.44
N ALA A 495 -4.66 -38.81 -15.15
CA ALA A 495 -3.89 -39.90 -14.58
C ALA A 495 -4.39 -40.29 -13.18
N SER A 496 -4.19 -41.55 -12.81
CA SER A 496 -4.54 -42.05 -11.48
C SER A 496 -3.39 -41.77 -10.50
N PHE A 497 -3.31 -40.53 -10.02
CA PHE A 497 -2.27 -40.13 -9.07
C PHE A 497 -2.35 -40.94 -7.77
N THR A 498 -1.19 -41.40 -7.31
CA THR A 498 -1.04 -42.18 -6.05
C THR A 498 -0.06 -41.52 -5.08
N GLY A 499 0.71 -40.54 -5.55
CA GLY A 499 1.61 -39.71 -4.76
C GLY A 499 0.94 -38.44 -4.22
N ASN A 500 1.70 -37.65 -3.46
CA ASN A 500 1.28 -36.36 -2.93
C ASN A 500 1.65 -35.19 -3.87
N PHE A 501 1.10 -34.02 -3.55
CA PHE A 501 1.42 -32.73 -4.15
C PHE A 501 1.74 -31.71 -3.05
N ASP A 502 2.59 -32.11 -2.10
CA ASP A 502 2.95 -31.30 -0.94
C ASP A 502 4.18 -30.43 -1.22
N SER A 503 4.27 -29.27 -0.56
CA SER A 503 5.42 -28.37 -0.63
C SER A 503 5.77 -27.97 -2.06
N MET A 504 4.81 -27.31 -2.71
CA MET A 504 4.90 -26.85 -4.08
C MET A 504 5.62 -25.50 -4.14
N PHE A 505 6.74 -25.41 -4.85
CA PHE A 505 7.54 -24.19 -4.98
C PHE A 505 7.45 -23.61 -6.40
N PRO A 506 7.10 -22.33 -6.55
CA PRO A 506 7.13 -21.68 -7.85
C PRO A 506 8.56 -21.61 -8.36
N ASN A 507 8.73 -22.01 -9.62
CA ASN A 507 10.00 -22.01 -10.32
C ASN A 507 9.79 -21.48 -11.75
N PHE A 508 10.56 -20.47 -12.12
CA PHE A 508 10.55 -19.84 -13.43
C PHE A 508 11.95 -19.88 -14.01
N GLY A 509 12.09 -20.16 -15.31
CA GLY A 509 13.40 -20.25 -15.96
C GLY A 509 13.95 -21.67 -16.05
N GLY A 510 13.11 -22.68 -15.89
CA GLY A 510 13.52 -24.03 -16.24
C GLY A 510 14.58 -24.64 -15.33
N LEU A 511 14.65 -24.27 -14.05
CA LEU A 511 15.78 -24.62 -13.18
C LEU A 511 17.14 -24.21 -13.78
N GLY A 512 17.17 -23.12 -14.53
CA GLY A 512 18.34 -22.62 -15.24
C GLY A 512 18.44 -23.00 -16.72
N THR A 513 17.56 -23.87 -17.24
CA THR A 513 17.69 -24.41 -18.62
C THR A 513 16.85 -23.68 -19.67
N TYR A 514 15.96 -22.79 -19.27
CA TYR A 514 15.08 -22.06 -20.19
C TYR A 514 15.73 -20.76 -20.68
N ALA A 515 15.73 -20.56 -22.00
CA ALA A 515 16.08 -19.30 -22.66
C ALA A 515 14.82 -18.68 -23.27
N GLY A 516 14.48 -17.48 -22.84
CA GLY A 516 13.28 -16.78 -23.30
C GLY A 516 12.77 -15.77 -22.29
N LEU A 517 11.60 -15.21 -22.57
CA LEU A 517 10.90 -14.28 -21.68
C LEU A 517 9.67 -14.96 -21.09
N LEU A 518 9.35 -14.62 -19.83
CA LEU A 518 8.11 -14.97 -19.15
C LEU A 518 7.47 -13.68 -18.61
N ASP A 519 6.14 -13.59 -18.66
CA ASP A 519 5.40 -12.44 -18.14
C ASP A 519 3.98 -12.82 -17.69
N GLU A 520 3.41 -12.07 -16.75
CA GLU A 520 2.05 -12.24 -16.23
C GLU A 520 1.74 -13.69 -15.80
N CYS A 521 2.68 -14.25 -15.02
CA CYS A 521 2.59 -15.61 -14.49
C CYS A 521 1.66 -15.64 -13.24
N GLY A 522 0.63 -16.48 -13.27
CA GLY A 522 -0.38 -16.58 -12.22
C GLY A 522 -0.65 -18.01 -11.74
N TYR A 523 -0.99 -18.15 -10.46
CA TYR A 523 -1.44 -19.40 -9.83
C TYR A 523 -2.75 -19.22 -9.05
N TRP A 524 -3.75 -20.06 -9.36
CA TRP A 524 -5.04 -20.11 -8.70
C TRP A 524 -5.26 -21.46 -8.02
N SER A 525 -5.82 -21.46 -6.80
CA SER A 525 -6.24 -22.67 -6.05
C SER A 525 -7.57 -23.24 -6.53
N ARG A 526 -7.97 -22.93 -7.77
CA ARG A 526 -9.19 -23.41 -8.42
C ARG A 526 -8.97 -23.64 -9.90
N ALA A 527 -9.86 -24.41 -10.51
CA ALA A 527 -9.96 -24.52 -11.94
C ALA A 527 -10.59 -23.23 -12.48
N LEU A 528 -9.92 -22.55 -13.43
CA LEU A 528 -10.53 -21.48 -14.21
C LEU A 528 -11.44 -22.08 -15.28
N SER A 529 -12.55 -21.40 -15.56
CA SER A 529 -13.40 -21.72 -16.72
C SER A 529 -12.75 -21.24 -18.03
N SER A 530 -13.18 -21.78 -19.17
CA SER A 530 -12.71 -21.31 -20.48
C SER A 530 -13.00 -19.82 -20.71
N ALA A 531 -14.08 -19.27 -20.11
CA ALA A 531 -14.37 -17.85 -20.16
C ALA A 531 -13.31 -17.02 -19.41
N GLU A 532 -12.89 -17.47 -18.23
CA GLU A 532 -11.84 -16.81 -17.45
C GLU A 532 -10.47 -16.93 -18.13
N VAL A 533 -10.16 -18.07 -18.77
CA VAL A 533 -8.96 -18.21 -19.61
C VAL A 533 -8.99 -17.22 -20.78
N SER A 534 -10.16 -17.05 -21.42
CA SER A 534 -10.36 -16.08 -22.50
C SER A 534 -10.21 -14.63 -22.02
N GLU A 535 -10.65 -14.32 -20.80
CA GLU A 535 -10.45 -13.01 -20.18
C GLU A 535 -8.97 -12.72 -19.91
N LEU A 536 -8.22 -13.71 -19.41
CA LEU A 536 -6.77 -13.57 -19.19
C LEU A 536 -5.99 -13.36 -20.49
N TYR A 537 -6.37 -14.08 -21.55
CA TYR A 537 -5.79 -13.90 -22.88
C TYR A 537 -6.11 -12.52 -23.48
N ASN A 538 -7.32 -12.01 -23.22
CA ASN A 538 -7.80 -10.70 -23.65
C ASN A 538 -7.51 -10.40 -25.13
N SER A 539 -7.97 -11.29 -26.02
CA SER A 539 -7.76 -11.18 -27.48
C SER A 539 -6.29 -10.99 -27.89
N GLY A 540 -5.36 -11.55 -27.12
CA GLY A 540 -3.93 -11.47 -27.41
C GLY A 540 -3.24 -10.26 -26.77
N SER A 541 -3.95 -9.33 -26.14
CA SER A 541 -3.36 -8.20 -25.42
C SER A 541 -2.87 -8.60 -24.03
N GLY A 542 -3.41 -9.67 -23.46
CA GLY A 542 -3.21 -10.03 -22.06
C GLY A 542 -3.99 -9.11 -21.10
N LEU A 543 -4.20 -9.61 -19.89
CA LEU A 543 -4.79 -8.88 -18.78
C LEU A 543 -3.79 -8.83 -17.63
N SER A 544 -3.54 -7.65 -17.07
CA SER A 544 -2.67 -7.53 -15.90
C SER A 544 -3.35 -8.13 -14.66
N LEU A 545 -2.62 -8.92 -13.90
CA LEU A 545 -3.14 -9.58 -12.70
C LEU A 545 -2.91 -8.73 -11.42
N PRO A 546 -3.63 -9.00 -10.31
CA PRO A 546 -4.94 -9.64 -10.35
C PRO A 546 -5.88 -8.88 -11.28
N PRO A 547 -6.81 -9.57 -11.98
CA PRO A 547 -7.83 -8.89 -12.76
C PRO A 547 -8.48 -7.84 -11.84
N ALA A 548 -8.59 -6.60 -12.31
CA ALA A 548 -9.42 -5.63 -11.62
C ALA A 548 -10.77 -6.30 -11.32
N SER A 549 -11.29 -6.16 -10.10
CA SER A 549 -12.58 -6.77 -9.72
C SER A 549 -13.53 -6.63 -10.90
N PRO A 550 -14.15 -7.74 -11.38
CA PRO A 550 -14.98 -7.67 -12.58
C PRO A 550 -15.93 -6.50 -12.38
N PRO A 551 -16.02 -5.57 -13.35
CA PRO A 551 -16.86 -4.40 -13.18
C PRO A 551 -18.22 -4.92 -12.72
N ALA A 552 -18.65 -4.52 -11.53
CA ALA A 552 -20.03 -4.73 -11.15
C ALA A 552 -20.84 -4.22 -12.33
N LEU A 553 -21.77 -5.02 -12.85
CA LEU A 553 -22.63 -4.60 -13.95
C LEU A 553 -23.36 -3.33 -13.50
N THR A 554 -22.78 -2.18 -13.81
CA THR A 554 -23.25 -0.89 -13.35
C THR A 554 -24.11 -0.37 -14.47
N VAL A 555 -25.36 -0.82 -14.49
CA VAL A 555 -26.37 -0.28 -15.41
C VAL A 555 -26.64 1.15 -14.94
N THR A 556 -25.96 2.11 -15.56
CA THR A 556 -26.06 3.52 -15.19
C THR A 556 -27.26 4.11 -15.94
N GLY A 557 -28.45 3.66 -15.55
CA GLY A 557 -29.71 3.98 -16.23
C GLY A 557 -29.93 3.17 -17.50
N GLY A 558 -31.12 2.56 -17.63
CA GLY A 558 -31.52 1.71 -18.74
C GLY A 558 -32.19 0.43 -18.28
N SER A 559 -32.90 -0.24 -19.19
CA SER A 559 -33.59 -1.52 -19.00
C SER A 559 -32.67 -2.67 -19.43
N VAL A 560 -32.52 -3.72 -18.61
CA VAL A 560 -31.73 -4.92 -18.95
C VAL A 560 -32.64 -6.02 -19.48
N GLY A 561 -32.33 -6.56 -20.66
CA GLY A 561 -33.05 -7.67 -21.30
C GLY A 561 -32.24 -8.96 -21.23
N ILE A 562 -32.81 -10.02 -20.65
CA ILE A 562 -32.29 -11.39 -20.78
C ILE A 562 -33.27 -12.15 -21.68
N GLY A 563 -32.78 -12.60 -22.85
CA GLY A 563 -33.61 -13.25 -23.87
C GLY A 563 -34.42 -12.29 -24.77
N THR A 564 -34.19 -10.98 -24.68
CA THR A 564 -34.87 -9.95 -25.50
C THR A 564 -33.94 -8.77 -25.80
N THR A 565 -34.04 -8.21 -27.00
CA THR A 565 -33.32 -6.99 -27.42
C THR A 565 -34.11 -5.71 -27.18
N THR A 566 -35.32 -5.80 -26.64
CA THR A 566 -36.22 -4.64 -26.37
C THR A 566 -36.87 -4.76 -24.98
N PRO A 567 -36.10 -4.51 -23.91
CA PRO A 567 -36.61 -4.65 -22.54
C PRO A 567 -37.52 -3.47 -22.14
N GLY A 568 -38.79 -3.78 -21.85
CA GLY A 568 -39.83 -2.78 -21.51
C GLY A 568 -39.82 -2.27 -20.05
N SER A 569 -38.93 -2.80 -19.21
CA SER A 569 -38.80 -2.45 -17.79
C SER A 569 -37.36 -2.61 -17.33
N LYS A 570 -36.99 -1.97 -16.21
CA LYS A 570 -35.61 -1.96 -15.66
C LYS A 570 -34.97 -3.37 -15.58
N LEU A 571 -35.80 -4.39 -15.35
CA LEU A 571 -35.47 -5.80 -15.57
C LEU A 571 -36.60 -6.44 -16.39
N SER A 572 -36.26 -7.06 -17.52
CA SER A 572 -37.19 -7.79 -18.38
C SER A 572 -36.58 -9.15 -18.75
N VAL A 573 -37.23 -10.23 -18.30
CA VAL A 573 -36.85 -11.61 -18.60
C VAL A 573 -37.95 -12.19 -19.47
N VAL A 574 -37.61 -12.66 -20.67
CA VAL A 574 -38.56 -13.24 -21.63
C VAL A 574 -38.16 -14.67 -21.93
N GLY A 575 -39.08 -15.61 -21.69
CA GLY A 575 -38.91 -17.04 -21.88
C GLY A 575 -39.63 -17.83 -20.79
N LEU A 576 -40.30 -18.93 -21.15
CA LEU A 576 -40.77 -19.91 -20.19
C LEU A 576 -39.59 -20.84 -19.83
N PRO A 577 -39.39 -21.17 -18.54
CA PRO A 577 -38.37 -22.14 -18.15
C PRO A 577 -38.71 -23.51 -18.77
N THR A 578 -37.84 -24.02 -19.64
CA THR A 578 -37.95 -25.39 -20.16
C THR A 578 -37.15 -26.33 -19.27
N SER A 579 -37.73 -26.74 -18.14
CA SER A 579 -37.26 -27.92 -17.40
C SER A 579 -38.43 -28.83 -17.07
N ALA A 580 -38.18 -30.14 -17.09
CA ALA A 580 -39.18 -31.21 -17.08
C ALA A 580 -40.01 -31.35 -15.78
N ALA A 581 -39.95 -30.39 -14.87
CA ALA A 581 -40.71 -30.34 -13.62
C ALA A 581 -41.32 -28.95 -13.33
N GLY A 582 -41.48 -28.11 -14.37
CA GLY A 582 -41.78 -26.67 -14.23
C GLY A 582 -43.00 -26.29 -13.39
N LEU A 583 -42.92 -25.08 -12.82
CA LEU A 583 -44.01 -24.34 -12.18
C LEU A 583 -45.22 -24.26 -13.14
N SER A 584 -46.38 -24.60 -12.62
CA SER A 584 -47.67 -24.66 -13.28
C SER A 584 -48.45 -23.34 -13.17
N SER A 585 -49.47 -23.18 -14.00
CA SER A 585 -50.35 -22.00 -13.97
C SER A 585 -51.04 -21.88 -12.60
N GLY A 586 -50.56 -20.98 -11.75
CA GLY A 586 -51.00 -20.81 -10.36
C GLY A 586 -49.85 -20.57 -9.39
N ASP A 587 -48.63 -20.99 -9.75
CA ASP A 587 -47.48 -20.96 -8.84
C ASP A 587 -46.80 -19.58 -8.78
N ILE A 588 -47.15 -18.68 -9.71
CA ILE A 588 -46.75 -17.28 -9.71
C ILE A 588 -48.01 -16.43 -9.91
N TRP A 589 -48.38 -15.67 -8.88
CA TRP A 589 -49.51 -14.75 -8.97
C TRP A 589 -49.26 -13.47 -8.19
N ARG A 590 -49.95 -12.40 -8.59
CA ARG A 590 -49.84 -11.08 -7.97
C ARG A 590 -51.00 -10.85 -7.02
N ASN A 591 -50.67 -10.45 -5.79
CA ASN A 591 -51.64 -9.87 -4.87
C ASN A 591 -51.21 -8.43 -4.57
N GLY A 592 -51.84 -7.47 -5.26
CA GLY A 592 -51.41 -6.08 -5.23
C GLY A 592 -49.99 -5.89 -5.78
N SER A 593 -49.12 -5.23 -5.01
CA SER A 593 -47.71 -4.97 -5.34
C SER A 593 -46.74 -6.10 -4.96
N VAL A 594 -47.23 -7.19 -4.37
CA VAL A 594 -46.40 -8.34 -3.96
C VAL A 594 -46.55 -9.46 -4.98
N LEU A 595 -45.41 -9.93 -5.51
CA LEU A 595 -45.34 -11.13 -6.35
C LEU A 595 -45.13 -12.34 -5.44
N ASN A 596 -46.10 -13.24 -5.39
CA ASN A 596 -46.01 -14.47 -4.61
C ASN A 596 -45.52 -15.60 -5.52
N ILE A 597 -44.54 -16.34 -5.03
CA ILE A 597 -44.03 -17.56 -5.66
C ILE A 597 -44.25 -18.68 -4.63
N VAL A 598 -45.08 -19.65 -4.96
CA VAL A 598 -45.22 -20.85 -4.14
C VAL A 598 -44.11 -21.82 -4.58
N PRO A 599 -43.30 -22.34 -3.64
CA PRO A 599 -42.17 -23.22 -3.97
C PRO A 599 -42.58 -24.53 -4.63
#